data_AF-A0A6L9IL24-F1
#
_entry.id   AF-A0A6L9IL24-F1
#
_cell.length_a   1.000
_cell.length_b   1.000
_cell.length_c   1.000
_cell.angle_alpha   90.00
_cell.angle_beta   90.00
_cell.angle_gamma   90.00
#
_symmetry.space_group_name_H-M   'P 1'
#
loop_
_entity.id
_entity.type
_entity.pdbx_description
1 polymer ?
#
loop_
_entity_poly.entity_id
_entity_poly.type
_entity_poly.pdbx_seq_one_letter_code
_entity_poly.pdbx_strand_id
1 'polypeptide(L)' 'MSTLIIGAGMAGLSAAHALRSGGQPSTILEARDRVGGRIHTDRTLAGFPVECGAEFIHGDSAPT' A
#
# COMPACT_ATOMS: atom_id res chain seq x y z
N MET A 1 -15.54 -8.19 16.98
CA MET A 1 -15.98 -7.51 15.76
C MET A 1 -14.79 -7.47 14.80
N SER A 2 -14.95 -7.74 13.50
CA SER A 2 -13.88 -7.62 12.51
C SER A 2 -13.99 -6.29 11.78
N THR A 3 -12.88 -5.57 11.62
CA THR A 3 -12.87 -4.28 10.89
C THR A 3 -12.68 -4.53 9.40
N LEU A 4 -13.54 -3.94 8.57
CA LEU A 4 -13.42 -4.00 7.11
C LEU A 4 -12.65 -2.77 6.59
N ILE A 5 -11.63 -3.01 5.76
CA ILE A 5 -10.82 -1.98 5.12
C ILE A 5 -11.05 -2.07 3.62
N ILE A 6 -11.44 -0.96 2.99
CA ILE A 6 -11.66 -0.87 1.54
C ILE A 6 -10.44 -0.21 0.89
N GLY A 7 -9.72 -0.99 0.10
CA GLY A 7 -8.49 -0.62 -0.61
C GLY A 7 -7.22 -1.13 0.06
N ALA A 8 -6.41 -1.90 -0.68
CA ALA A 8 -5.08 -2.39 -0.30
C ALA A 8 -3.96 -1.46 -0.81
N GLY A 9 -4.18 -0.14 -0.78
CA GLY A 9 -3.12 0.86 -0.90
C GLY A 9 -2.37 1.08 0.41
N MET A 10 -1.34 1.93 0.41
CA MET A 10 -0.54 2.19 1.63
C MET A 10 -1.38 2.56 2.85
N ALA A 11 -2.39 3.42 2.69
CA ALA A 11 -3.26 3.79 3.81
C ALA A 11 -4.01 2.58 4.42
N GLY A 12 -4.59 1.72 3.58
CA GLY A 12 -5.31 0.53 4.04
C GLY A 12 -4.39 -0.53 4.64
N LEU A 13 -3.23 -0.77 4.02
CA LEU A 13 -2.21 -1.68 4.55
C LEU A 13 -1.66 -1.18 5.90
N SER A 14 -1.41 0.12 6.05
CA SER A 14 -0.99 0.72 7.32
C SER A 14 -2.09 0.61 8.40
N ALA A 15 -3.35 0.82 8.04
CA ALA A 15 -4.48 0.63 8.97
C ALA A 15 -4.59 -0.83 9.43
N ALA A 16 -4.50 -1.80 8.50
CA ALA A 16 -4.51 -3.22 8.83
C ALA A 16 -3.32 -3.60 9.72
N HIS A 17 -2.14 -3.04 9.46
CA HIS A 17 -0.95 -3.23 10.30
C HIS A 17 -1.18 -2.71 11.73
N ALA A 18 -1.72 -1.50 11.88
CA ALA A 18 -2.02 -0.92 13.19
C ALA A 18 -3.04 -1.75 13.98
N LEU A 19 -4.13 -2.19 13.32
CA LEU A 19 -5.14 -3.06 13.94
C LEU A 19 -4.56 -4.40 14.37
N ARG A 20 -3.74 -5.03 13.51
CA ARG A 20 -3.06 -6.30 13.82
C ARG A 20 -2.13 -6.14 15.02
N SER A 21 -1.36 -5.06 15.09
CA SER A 21 -0.48 -4.76 16.22
C SER A 21 -1.26 -4.55 17.52
N GLY A 22 -2.50 -4.07 17.43
CA GLY A 22 -3.44 -3.98 18.56
C GLY A 22 -4.23 -5.26 18.85
N GLY A 23 -3.94 -6.39 18.19
CA GLY A 23 -4.64 -7.66 18.38
C GLY A 23 -6.06 -7.70 17.80
N GLN A 24 -6.44 -6.73 16.95
CA GLN A 24 -7.76 -6.66 16.36
C GLN A 24 -7.79 -7.30 14.97
N PRO A 25 -8.74 -8.21 14.68
CA PRO A 25 -8.87 -8.81 13.37
C PRO A 25 -9.39 -7.77 12.35
N SER A 26 -8.89 -7.87 11.12
CA SER A 26 -9.37 -7.07 9.99
C SER A 26 -9.40 -7.86 8.68
N THR A 27 -10.21 -7.39 7.74
CA THR A 27 -10.29 -7.93 6.38
C THR A 27 -10.14 -6.76 5.40
N ILE A 28 -9.31 -6.94 4.36
CA ILE A 28 -9.08 -5.94 3.31
C ILE A 28 -9.78 -6.39 2.03
N LEU A 29 -10.55 -5.50 1.41
CA LEU A 29 -11.09 -5.69 0.07
C LEU A 29 -10.40 -4.74 -0.89
N GLU A 30 -9.75 -5.27 -1.92
CA GLU A 30 -9.11 -4.51 -2.99
C GLU A 30 -9.84 -4.77 -4.31
N ALA A 31 -10.05 -3.71 -5.10
CA ALA A 31 -10.77 -3.81 -6.35
C ALA A 31 -9.90 -4.40 -7.47
N ARG A 32 -8.58 -4.25 -7.37
CA ARG A 32 -7.61 -4.75 -8.34
C ARG A 32 -7.12 -6.15 -7.98
N ASP A 33 -6.49 -6.79 -8.96
CA ASP A 33 -5.76 -8.05 -8.81
C ASP A 33 -4.39 -7.89 -8.11
N ARG A 34 -4.03 -6.66 -7.73
CA ARG A 34 -2.78 -6.33 -7.06
C ARG A 34 -2.99 -5.35 -5.91
N VAL A 35 -2.13 -5.49 -4.90
CA VAL A 35 -2.03 -4.51 -3.80
C VAL A 35 -1.14 -3.32 -4.19
N GLY A 36 -0.99 -2.37 -3.26
CA GLY A 36 -0.11 -1.20 -3.39
C GLY A 36 -0.86 0.09 -3.74
N GLY A 37 -2.06 -0.01 -4.32
CA GLY A 37 -2.87 1.15 -4.69
C GLY A 37 -2.15 2.04 -5.70
N ARG A 38 -1.73 3.24 -5.27
CA ARG A 38 -0.93 4.18 -6.07
C ARG A 38 0.57 3.83 -6.13
N ILE A 39 1.04 2.88 -5.33
CA ILE A 39 2.39 2.32 -5.46
C ILE A 39 2.30 1.18 -6.46
N HIS A 40 3.07 1.25 -7.54
CA HIS A 40 3.02 0.29 -8.62
C HIS A 40 4.33 0.24 -9.40
N THR A 41 5.11 -0.80 -9.14
CA THR A 41 6.25 -1.17 -9.98
C THR A 41 5.77 -2.06 -11.13
N ASP A 42 5.93 -1.61 -12.37
CA ASP A 42 5.81 -2.44 -13.56
C ASP A 42 7.17 -3.11 -13.85
N ARG A 43 7.17 -4.43 -13.99
CA ARG A 43 8.39 -5.24 -14.24
C ARG A 43 8.46 -5.77 -15.67
N THR A 44 7.53 -5.38 -16.53
CA THR A 44 7.31 -5.90 -17.87
C THR A 44 7.47 -4.85 -18.96
N LEU A 45 7.29 -3.58 -18.62
CA LEU A 45 7.36 -2.46 -19.55
C LEU A 45 8.76 -2.25 -20.18
N ALA A 46 9.82 -2.61 -19.45
CA ALA A 46 11.21 -2.46 -19.88
C ALA A 46 12.07 -3.64 -19.40
N GLY A 47 13.35 -3.65 -19.80
CA GLY A 47 14.34 -4.60 -19.29
C GLY A 47 14.73 -4.40 -17.81
N PHE A 48 14.05 -3.52 -17.09
CA PHE A 48 14.23 -3.21 -15.68
C PHE A 48 12.90 -2.73 -15.06
N PRO A 49 12.74 -2.80 -13.71
CA PRO A 49 11.53 -2.33 -13.03
C PRO A 49 11.32 -0.82 -13.20
N VAL A 50 10.08 -0.40 -13.47
CA VAL A 50 9.68 1.00 -13.64
C VAL A 50 8.58 1.33 -12.64
N GLU A 51 8.72 2.41 -11.88
CA GLU A 51 7.64 2.91 -11.02
C GLU A 51 6.61 3.68 -11.86
N CYS A 52 5.37 3.22 -11.85
CA CYS A 52 4.22 3.85 -12.53
C CYS A 52 3.31 4.57 -11.51
N GLY A 53 3.88 4.99 -10.38
CA GLY A 53 3.14 5.43 -9.21
C GLY A 53 4.03 6.21 -8.22
N ALA A 54 3.85 5.96 -6.92
CA ALA A 54 4.73 6.56 -5.92
C ALA A 54 6.18 6.08 -6.11
N GLU A 55 7.10 7.02 -6.31
CA GLU A 55 8.50 6.72 -6.66
C GLU A 55 9.49 7.07 -5.54
N PHE A 56 9.21 8.13 -4.78
CA PHE A 56 10.09 8.62 -3.74
C PHE A 56 9.47 8.50 -2.35
N ILE A 57 10.28 8.09 -1.38
CA ILE A 57 9.97 8.16 0.05
C ILE A 57 10.86 9.23 0.66
N HIS A 58 10.24 10.26 1.21
CA HIS A 58 10.91 11.34 1.91
C HIS A 58 10.70 11.17 3.41
N GLY A 59 11.79 11.26 4.18
CA GLY A 59 11.71 11.38 5.64
C GLY A 59 11.48 12.83 6.06
N ASP A 60 11.30 13.05 7.36
CA ASP A 60 11.01 14.38 7.93
C ASP A 60 12.04 15.48 7.60
N SER A 61 13.26 15.11 7.20
CA SER A 61 14.34 16.05 6.86
C SER A 61 14.44 16.40 5.37
N ALA A 62 13.52 15.93 4.53
CA ALA A 62 13.58 16.23 3.10
C ALA A 62 13.15 17.68 2.82
N PRO A 63 13.93 18.46 2.06
CA PRO A 63 13.47 19.77 1.59
C PRO A 63 12.30 19.56 0.63
N THR A 64 11.12 20.04 1.00
CA THR A 64 9.92 20.06 0.14
C THR A 64 10.01 21.15 -0.91
#